data_AF-A0A6G1S889-F1
#
_entry.id   AF-A0A6G1S889-F1
#
_cell.length_a   1.000
_cell.length_b   1.000
_cell.length_c   1.000
_cell.angle_alpha   90.00
_cell.angle_beta   90.00
_cell.angle_gamma   90.00
#
_symmetry.space_group_name_H-M   'P 1'
#
loop_
_entity.id
_entity.type
_entity.pdbx_description
1 polymer ?
#
loop_
_entity_poly.entity_id
_entity_poly.type
_entity_poly.pdbx_seq_one_letter_code
_entity_poly.pdbx_strand_id
1 'polypeptide(L)'
;NLGTLSHIMRWQKHKYDFQFHSVEIDTDLKILVICETKSILPVQIAIRIAKNDPETITSMRQACEAVDDFLDEDLLNSFRYYITTLMAAPEYKIPEDLRDSITEDFVKWRREADARGQQLMSGDELSFRMSLARYLTLSHGETTLNRKFWNEICEMEVSRKARLVSA
;
A
#
# COMPACT_ATOMS: atom_id res chain seq x y z
N ASN A 1 8.17 -24.35 -3.93
CA ASN A 1 7.07 -23.63 -3.24
C ASN A 1 7.36 -22.15 -3.05
N LEU A 2 8.44 -21.74 -2.36
CA LEU A 2 8.74 -20.31 -2.17
C LEU A 2 8.98 -19.54 -3.48
N GLY A 3 9.67 -20.16 -4.46
CA GLY A 3 9.87 -19.57 -5.78
C GLY A 3 8.56 -19.33 -6.54
N THR A 4 7.59 -20.23 -6.41
CA THR A 4 6.24 -20.08 -7.00
C THR A 4 5.50 -18.91 -6.36
N LEU A 5 5.55 -18.77 -5.03
CA LEU A 5 4.93 -17.66 -4.33
C LEU A 5 5.55 -16.31 -4.71
N SER A 6 6.89 -16.22 -4.78
CA SER A 6 7.58 -15.02 -5.26
C SER A 6 7.21 -14.68 -6.71
N HIS A 7 7.01 -15.70 -7.56
CA HIS A 7 6.58 -15.51 -8.93
C HIS A 7 5.15 -14.96 -9.00
N ILE A 8 4.21 -15.54 -8.24
CA ILE A 8 2.83 -15.06 -8.13
C ILE A 8 2.79 -13.63 -7.57
N MET A 9 3.55 -13.32 -6.52
CA MET A 9 3.59 -11.98 -5.93
C MET A 9 4.05 -10.92 -6.93
N ARG A 10 4.96 -11.26 -7.83
CA ARG A 10 5.52 -10.32 -8.81
C ARG A 10 4.71 -10.22 -10.09
N TRP A 11 4.24 -11.36 -10.60
CA TRP A 11 3.64 -11.46 -11.93
C TRP A 11 2.14 -11.68 -11.90
N GLN A 12 1.57 -12.01 -10.73
CA GLN A 12 0.15 -12.35 -10.58
C GLN A 12 -0.25 -13.47 -11.55
N LYS A 13 0.68 -14.42 -11.76
CA LYS A 13 0.51 -15.59 -12.60
C LYS A 13 0.98 -16.83 -11.87
N HIS A 14 0.20 -17.89 -11.96
CA HIS A 14 0.57 -19.20 -11.47
C HIS A 14 0.88 -20.12 -12.65
N LYS A 15 2.14 -20.54 -12.78
CA LYS A 15 2.54 -21.56 -13.74
C LYS A 15 2.30 -22.95 -13.15
N TYR A 16 1.37 -23.69 -13.74
CA TYR A 16 1.13 -25.10 -13.41
C TYR A 16 1.77 -25.98 -14.48
N ASP A 17 2.51 -27.01 -14.06
CA ASP A 17 3.17 -27.97 -14.95
C ASP A 17 2.45 -29.32 -14.91
N PHE A 18 1.81 -29.69 -16.02
CA PHE A 18 1.13 -30.98 -16.20
C PHE A 18 2.05 -32.04 -16.80
N GLN A 19 3.37 -31.93 -16.63
CA GLN A 19 4.43 -32.85 -17.10
C GLN A 19 4.63 -32.87 -18.62
N PHE A 20 3.57 -32.71 -19.42
CA PHE A 20 3.59 -32.70 -20.88
C PHE A 20 3.24 -31.33 -21.48
N HIS A 21 2.69 -30.41 -20.68
CA HIS A 21 2.46 -29.02 -21.05
C HIS A 21 2.38 -28.15 -19.78
N SER A 22 2.82 -26.90 -19.87
CA SER A 22 2.68 -25.93 -18.79
C SER A 22 1.61 -24.89 -19.14
N VAL A 23 0.70 -24.64 -18.21
CA VAL A 23 -0.34 -23.61 -18.33
C VAL A 23 -0.04 -22.48 -17.36
N GLU A 24 -0.09 -21.24 -17.85
CA GLU A 24 -0.07 -20.05 -17.00
C GLU A 24 -1.51 -19.60 -16.73
N ILE A 25 -1.86 -19.53 -15.44
CA ILE A 25 -3.15 -19.07 -14.98
C ILE A 25 -2.97 -17.69 -14.37
N ASP A 26 -3.73 -16.71 -14.85
CA ASP A 26 -3.77 -15.38 -14.24
C ASP A 26 -4.44 -15.46 -12.87
N THR A 27 -3.87 -14.77 -11.88
CA THR A 27 -4.34 -14.75 -10.50
C THR A 27 -4.51 -13.30 -10.05
N ASP A 28 -5.50 -12.99 -9.19
CA ASP A 28 -5.56 -11.71 -8.49
C ASP A 28 -5.56 -11.95 -6.98
N LEU A 29 -4.36 -12.13 -6.43
CA LEU A 29 -4.16 -12.42 -5.01
C LEU A 29 -3.60 -11.20 -4.28
N LYS A 30 -4.33 -10.76 -3.25
CA LYS A 30 -3.86 -9.77 -2.28
C LYS A 30 -3.10 -10.51 -1.18
N ILE A 31 -1.82 -10.19 -0.99
CA ILE A 31 -0.93 -10.92 -0.08
C ILE A 31 -0.45 -9.97 1.02
N LEU A 32 -0.75 -10.32 2.28
CA LEU A 32 -0.21 -9.66 3.47
C LEU A 32 0.84 -10.59 4.09
N VAL A 33 2.05 -10.05 4.30
CA VAL A 33 3.16 -10.79 4.91
C VAL A 33 3.42 -10.21 6.29
N ILE A 34 3.26 -11.04 7.32
CA ILE A 34 3.59 -10.71 8.71
C ILE A 34 4.88 -11.46 9.05
N CYS A 35 5.91 -10.72 9.47
CA CYS A 35 7.19 -11.29 9.85
C CYS A 35 7.75 -10.50 11.04
N GLU A 36 8.39 -11.20 11.97
CA GLU A 36 9.12 -10.57 13.07
C GLU A 36 10.47 -9.98 12.61
N THR A 37 11.06 -10.59 11.57
CA THR A 37 12.34 -10.17 10.97
C THR A 37 12.13 -9.83 9.48
N LYS A 38 13.20 -9.38 8.80
CA LYS A 38 13.19 -9.07 7.36
C LYS A 38 12.58 -10.24 6.55
N SER A 39 11.53 -9.93 5.79
CA SER A 39 10.88 -10.89 4.90
C SER A 39 11.85 -11.41 3.84
N ILE A 40 11.79 -12.73 3.60
CA ILE A 40 12.49 -13.41 2.50
C ILE A 40 11.73 -13.19 1.17
N LEU A 41 10.42 -12.97 1.24
CA LEU A 41 9.57 -12.67 0.10
C LEU A 41 9.75 -11.21 -0.36
N PRO A 42 9.65 -10.95 -1.68
CA PRO A 42 9.68 -9.59 -2.20
C PRO A 42 8.41 -8.85 -1.78
N VAL A 43 8.53 -7.95 -0.79
CA VAL A 43 7.42 -7.12 -0.32
C VAL A 43 7.60 -5.70 -0.87
N GLN A 44 6.55 -5.18 -1.52
CA GLN A 44 6.56 -3.82 -2.08
C GLN A 44 6.48 -2.76 -0.98
N ILE A 45 5.68 -3.00 0.07
CA ILE A 45 5.50 -2.10 1.21
C ILE A 45 5.88 -2.82 2.51
N ALA A 46 6.99 -2.40 3.11
CA ALA A 46 7.32 -2.80 4.47
C ALA A 46 6.88 -1.71 5.45
N ILE A 47 6.07 -2.09 6.43
CA ILE A 47 5.68 -1.24 7.56
C ILE A 47 6.23 -1.91 8.82
N ARG A 48 7.16 -1.24 9.51
CA ARG A 48 7.62 -1.69 10.82
C ARG A 48 6.70 -1.17 11.90
N ILE A 49 6.37 -2.05 12.84
CA ILE A 49 5.65 -1.70 14.07
C ILE A 49 6.69 -1.10 15.01
N ALA A 50 6.56 0.19 15.32
CA ALA A 50 7.58 0.97 16.03
C ALA A 50 7.62 0.71 17.54
N LYS A 51 6.50 0.26 18.12
CA LYS A 51 6.34 0.04 19.57
C LYS A 51 5.81 -1.36 19.82
N ASN A 52 6.58 -2.15 20.56
CA ASN A 52 6.19 -3.48 21.02
C ASN A 52 6.41 -3.58 22.54
N ASP A 53 6.14 -2.48 23.26
CA ASP A 53 6.17 -2.45 24.71
C ASP A 53 4.90 -3.08 25.30
N PRO A 54 4.99 -3.69 26.51
CA PRO A 54 3.85 -4.37 27.14
C PRO A 54 2.61 -3.47 27.34
N GLU A 55 2.82 -2.16 27.54
CA GLU A 55 1.73 -1.19 27.72
C GLU A 55 0.95 -0.98 26.41
N THR A 56 1.64 -0.79 25.29
CA THR A 56 1.03 -0.67 23.96
C THR A 56 0.28 -1.94 23.57
N ILE A 57 0.83 -3.12 23.87
CA ILE A 57 0.14 -4.40 23.59
C ILE A 57 -1.15 -4.50 24.41
N THR A 58 -1.12 -4.16 25.69
CA THR A 58 -2.30 -4.19 26.57
C THR A 58 -3.38 -3.22 26.05
N SER A 59 -2.98 -2.00 25.69
CA SER A 59 -3.89 -1.00 25.14
C SER A 59 -4.50 -1.44 23.80
N MET A 60 -3.72 -2.05 22.91
CA MET A 60 -4.25 -2.60 21.65
C MET A 60 -5.25 -3.73 21.90
N ARG A 61 -4.99 -4.62 22.86
CA ARG A 61 -5.95 -5.69 23.21
C ARG A 61 -7.27 -5.13 23.71
N GLN A 62 -7.23 -4.13 24.59
CA GLN A 62 -8.44 -3.46 25.09
C GLN A 62 -9.21 -2.77 23.95
N ALA A 63 -8.50 -2.14 23.01
CA ALA A 63 -9.12 -1.57 21.82
C ALA A 63 -9.77 -2.64 20.93
N CYS A 64 -9.14 -3.80 20.76
CA CYS A 64 -9.73 -4.92 20.00
C CYS A 64 -10.99 -5.46 20.67
N GLU A 65 -10.98 -5.65 21.99
CA GLU A 65 -12.16 -6.11 22.75
C GLU A 65 -13.34 -5.13 22.59
N ALA A 66 -13.08 -3.82 22.70
CA ALA A 66 -14.11 -2.80 22.48
C ALA A 66 -14.62 -2.75 21.03
N VAL A 67 -13.78 -3.08 20.06
CA VAL A 67 -14.15 -3.16 18.65
C VAL A 67 -14.99 -4.40 18.38
N ASP A 68 -14.66 -5.54 18.97
CA ASP A 68 -15.45 -6.78 18.84
C ASP A 68 -16.88 -6.59 19.39
N ASP A 69 -17.04 -5.85 20.48
CA ASP A 69 -18.36 -5.50 21.03
C ASP A 69 -19.17 -4.56 20.11
N PHE A 70 -18.50 -3.78 19.25
CA PHE A 70 -19.11 -2.84 18.32
C PHE A 70 -19.34 -3.44 16.91
N LEU A 71 -18.57 -4.46 16.54
CA LEU A 71 -18.62 -5.10 15.23
C LEU A 71 -19.77 -6.10 15.16
N ASP A 72 -20.91 -5.62 14.69
CA ASP A 72 -22.03 -6.48 14.29
C ASP A 72 -21.88 -7.02 12.86
N GLU A 73 -22.53 -8.14 12.56
CA GLU A 73 -22.53 -8.76 11.23
C GLU A 73 -23.06 -7.79 10.16
N ASP A 74 -24.09 -7.01 10.49
CA ASP A 74 -24.67 -6.00 9.60
C ASP A 74 -23.69 -4.87 9.29
N LEU A 75 -22.89 -4.44 10.27
CA LEU A 75 -21.86 -3.43 10.08
C LEU A 75 -20.71 -3.97 9.23
N LEU A 76 -20.28 -5.22 9.48
CA LEU A 76 -19.28 -5.90 8.66
C LEU A 76 -19.75 -6.03 7.20
N ASN A 77 -21.01 -6.37 6.99
CA ASN A 77 -21.60 -6.42 5.65
C ASN A 77 -21.63 -5.04 5.00
N SER A 78 -21.97 -3.99 5.77
CA SER A 78 -21.90 -2.61 5.29
C SER A 78 -20.49 -2.22 4.83
N PHE A 79 -19.44 -2.60 5.57
CA PHE A 79 -18.05 -2.38 5.12
C PHE A 79 -17.72 -3.16 3.84
N ARG A 80 -18.15 -4.43 3.74
CA ARG A 80 -17.94 -5.23 2.53
C ARG A 80 -18.63 -4.61 1.32
N TYR A 81 -19.87 -4.16 1.46
CA TYR A 81 -20.60 -3.46 0.40
C TYR A 81 -19.88 -2.17 0.00
N TYR A 82 -19.50 -1.35 0.98
CA TYR A 82 -18.77 -0.10 0.73
C TYR A 82 -17.49 -0.33 -0.06
N ILE A 83 -16.63 -1.26 0.39
CA ILE A 83 -15.37 -1.59 -0.29
C ILE A 83 -15.64 -2.12 -1.70
N THR A 84 -16.65 -2.99 -1.85
CA THR A 84 -17.01 -3.57 -3.16
C THR A 84 -17.50 -2.51 -4.14
N THR A 85 -18.35 -1.59 -3.70
CA THR A 85 -18.85 -0.47 -4.51
C THR A 85 -17.71 0.45 -4.92
N LEU A 86 -16.78 0.77 -4.03
CA LEU A 86 -15.61 1.60 -4.34
C LEU A 86 -14.65 0.93 -5.32
N MET A 87 -14.44 -0.39 -5.20
CA MET A 87 -13.62 -1.15 -6.16
C MET A 87 -14.26 -1.16 -7.56
N ALA A 88 -15.59 -1.11 -7.64
CA ALA A 88 -16.34 -1.02 -8.89
C ALA A 88 -16.49 0.42 -9.43
N ALA A 89 -15.92 1.43 -8.76
CA ALA A 89 -16.09 2.83 -9.14
C ALA A 89 -15.53 3.11 -10.56
N PRO A 90 -16.32 3.72 -11.45
CA PRO A 90 -15.90 3.98 -12.81
C PRO A 90 -15.02 5.25 -12.86
N GLU A 91 -13.76 5.05 -13.24
CA GLU A 91 -12.75 6.07 -13.55
C GLU A 91 -12.27 6.97 -12.39
N TYR A 92 -11.01 6.73 -12.00
CA TYR A 92 -10.23 7.66 -11.19
C TYR A 92 -9.59 8.72 -12.10
N LYS A 93 -9.73 10.00 -11.74
CA LYS A 93 -9.22 11.13 -12.51
C LYS A 93 -8.17 11.90 -11.71
N ILE A 94 -7.12 12.33 -12.40
CA ILE A 94 -6.10 13.20 -11.85
C ILE A 94 -6.21 14.53 -12.61
N PRO A 95 -6.55 15.65 -11.93
CA PRO A 95 -6.58 16.95 -12.58
C PRO A 95 -5.21 17.29 -13.18
N GLU A 96 -5.18 17.89 -14.37
CA GLU A 96 -3.92 18.25 -15.04
C GLU A 96 -3.11 19.25 -14.19
N ASP A 97 -3.76 20.23 -13.55
CA ASP A 97 -3.10 21.17 -12.63
C ASP A 97 -2.34 20.45 -11.50
N LEU A 98 -2.91 19.34 -11.00
CA LEU A 98 -2.28 18.57 -9.94
C LEU A 98 -1.14 17.71 -10.51
N ARG A 99 -1.31 17.16 -11.71
CA ARG A 99 -0.29 16.40 -12.43
C ARG A 99 0.99 17.20 -12.66
N ASP A 100 0.84 18.45 -13.06
CA ASP A 100 1.98 19.37 -13.26
C ASP A 100 2.69 19.60 -11.93
N SER A 101 1.95 19.90 -10.87
CA SER A 101 2.55 20.11 -9.56
C SER A 101 3.24 18.87 -8.98
N ILE A 102 2.71 17.66 -9.22
CA ILE A 102 3.35 16.40 -8.82
C ILE A 102 4.67 16.22 -9.56
N THR A 103 4.70 16.58 -10.85
CA THR A 103 5.91 16.49 -11.68
C THR A 103 6.97 17.48 -11.21
N GLU A 104 6.58 18.71 -10.89
CA GLU A 104 7.46 19.73 -10.29
C GLU A 104 8.02 19.29 -8.95
N ASP A 105 7.17 18.77 -8.05
CA ASP A 105 7.56 18.25 -6.74
C ASP A 105 8.56 17.09 -6.89
N PHE A 106 8.33 16.19 -7.85
CA PHE A 106 9.23 15.06 -8.12
C PHE A 106 10.61 15.52 -8.60
N VAL A 107 10.67 16.49 -9.52
CA VAL A 107 11.94 17.08 -9.98
C VAL A 107 12.65 17.78 -8.83
N LYS A 108 11.93 18.52 -8.00
CA LYS A 108 12.47 19.20 -6.82
C LYS A 108 13.07 18.20 -5.83
N TRP A 109 12.32 17.16 -5.45
CA TRP A 109 12.81 16.13 -4.52
C TRP A 109 14.04 15.40 -5.05
N ARG A 110 14.12 15.15 -6.37
CA ARG A 110 15.32 14.57 -7.00
C ARG A 110 16.53 15.49 -6.91
N ARG A 111 16.37 16.77 -7.26
CA ARG A 111 17.47 17.76 -7.15
C ARG A 111 17.97 17.91 -5.72
N GLU A 112 17.05 17.95 -4.76
CA GLU A 112 17.43 18.03 -3.35
C GLU A 112 18.12 16.76 -2.85
N ALA A 113 17.66 15.58 -3.27
CA ALA A 113 18.31 14.32 -2.92
C ALA A 113 19.72 14.22 -3.53
N ASP A 114 19.89 14.66 -4.78
CA ASP A 114 21.19 14.73 -5.46
C ASP A 114 22.16 15.67 -4.73
N ALA A 115 21.68 16.87 -4.38
CA ALA A 115 22.46 17.83 -3.61
C ALA A 115 22.85 17.34 -2.19
N ARG A 116 22.01 16.48 -1.58
CA ARG A 116 22.27 15.87 -0.26
C ARG A 116 23.03 14.55 -0.34
N GLY A 117 23.39 14.07 -1.53
CA GLY A 117 24.00 12.75 -1.74
C GLY A 117 23.12 11.58 -1.28
N GLN A 118 21.80 11.80 -1.21
CA GLN A 118 20.81 10.83 -0.78
C GLN A 118 20.29 10.01 -1.96
N GLN A 119 19.66 8.87 -1.66
CA GLN A 119 19.05 8.03 -2.69
C GLN A 119 17.97 8.80 -3.46
N LEU A 120 18.18 8.91 -4.78
CA LEU A 120 17.22 9.52 -5.70
C LEU A 120 15.91 8.74 -5.71
N MET A 121 14.79 9.47 -5.71
CA MET A 121 13.48 8.84 -5.89
C MET A 121 13.41 8.15 -7.25
N SER A 122 13.05 6.87 -7.25
CA SER A 122 12.84 6.08 -8.48
C SER A 122 11.48 6.41 -9.11
N GLY A 123 11.35 6.23 -10.42
CA GLY A 123 10.06 6.31 -11.11
C GLY A 123 9.06 5.27 -10.58
N ASP A 124 9.56 4.11 -10.14
CA ASP A 124 8.74 3.09 -9.48
C ASP A 124 8.15 3.59 -8.16
N GLU A 125 8.91 4.38 -7.39
CA GLU A 125 8.43 4.96 -6.14
C GLU A 125 7.33 5.99 -6.38
N LEU A 126 7.45 6.79 -7.45
CA LEU A 126 6.39 7.71 -7.86
C LEU A 126 5.13 6.96 -8.31
N SER A 127 5.27 5.97 -9.20
CA SER A 127 4.15 5.13 -9.66
C SER A 127 3.42 4.46 -8.49
N PHE A 128 4.19 4.00 -7.51
CA PHE A 128 3.67 3.45 -6.28
C PHE A 128 2.87 4.48 -5.45
N ARG A 129 3.42 5.69 -5.22
CA ARG A 129 2.71 6.78 -4.53
C ARG A 129 1.42 7.18 -5.24
N MET A 130 1.43 7.21 -6.57
CA MET A 130 0.24 7.49 -7.37
C MET A 130 -0.84 6.43 -7.18
N SER A 131 -0.44 5.16 -7.03
CA SER A 131 -1.36 4.07 -6.72
C SER A 131 -1.95 4.21 -5.31
N LEU A 132 -1.15 4.58 -4.31
CA LEU A 132 -1.65 4.88 -2.96
C LEU A 132 -2.60 6.07 -2.94
N ALA A 133 -2.26 7.15 -3.65
CA ALA A 133 -3.11 8.34 -3.76
C ALA A 133 -4.47 8.00 -4.37
N ARG A 134 -4.51 7.11 -5.37
CA ARG A 134 -5.75 6.56 -5.91
C ARG A 134 -6.55 5.82 -4.83
N TYR A 135 -5.93 4.91 -4.09
CA TYR A 135 -6.63 4.14 -3.05
C TYR A 135 -7.16 5.03 -1.92
N LEU A 136 -6.38 6.03 -1.48
CA LEU A 136 -6.82 6.97 -0.45
C LEU A 136 -8.02 7.79 -0.93
N THR A 137 -7.95 8.34 -2.15
CA THR A 137 -9.04 9.12 -2.74
C THR A 137 -10.32 8.28 -2.83
N LEU A 138 -10.22 7.04 -3.34
CA LEU A 138 -11.35 6.12 -3.43
C LEU A 138 -11.89 5.76 -2.04
N SER A 139 -11.03 5.58 -1.02
CA SER A 139 -11.48 5.25 0.34
C SER A 139 -12.35 6.33 0.97
N HIS A 140 -12.15 7.59 0.57
CA HIS A 140 -12.99 8.73 0.95
C HIS A 140 -14.26 8.90 0.10
N GLY A 141 -14.49 8.02 -0.89
CA GLY A 141 -15.62 8.10 -1.81
C GLY A 141 -15.46 9.13 -2.92
N GLU A 142 -14.28 9.74 -3.06
CA GLU A 142 -13.98 10.65 -4.16
C GLU A 142 -13.35 9.89 -5.34
N THR A 143 -13.60 10.37 -6.56
CA THR A 143 -13.01 9.78 -7.79
C THR A 143 -11.94 10.67 -8.40
N THR A 144 -11.76 11.89 -7.88
CA THR A 144 -10.81 12.88 -8.40
C THR A 144 -9.75 13.16 -7.35
N LEU A 145 -8.48 13.03 -7.72
CA LEU A 145 -7.37 13.29 -6.79
C LEU A 145 -7.33 14.76 -6.39
N ASN A 146 -7.25 15.01 -5.08
CA ASN A 146 -7.14 16.33 -4.51
C ASN A 146 -5.75 16.55 -3.88
N ARG A 147 -5.29 17.81 -3.81
CA ARG A 147 -3.98 18.17 -3.25
C ARG A 147 -3.84 17.75 -1.79
N LYS A 148 -4.93 17.79 -1.03
CA LYS A 148 -4.95 17.33 0.38
C LYS A 148 -4.53 15.86 0.49
N PHE A 149 -5.17 14.98 -0.28
CA PHE A 149 -4.86 13.54 -0.27
C PHE A 149 -3.45 13.25 -0.77
N TRP A 150 -2.98 14.02 -1.76
CA TRP A 150 -1.58 13.90 -2.22
C TRP A 150 -0.58 14.23 -1.11
N ASN A 151 -0.78 15.34 -0.40
CA ASN A 151 0.08 15.74 0.72
C ASN A 151 0.06 14.70 1.84
N GLU A 152 -1.12 14.19 2.18
CA GLU A 152 -1.29 13.14 3.20
C GLU A 152 -0.51 11.87 2.84
N ILE A 153 -0.59 11.40 1.60
CA ILE A 153 0.23 10.27 1.13
C ILE A 153 1.72 10.56 1.23
N CYS A 154 2.16 11.78 0.91
CA CYS A 154 3.56 12.16 1.04
C CYS A 154 4.04 12.11 2.50
N GLU A 155 3.23 12.61 3.44
CA GLU A 155 3.52 12.56 4.88
C GLU A 155 3.52 11.12 5.42
N MET A 156 2.57 10.29 4.97
CA MET A 156 2.52 8.87 5.31
C MET A 156 3.79 8.14 4.85
N GLU A 157 4.26 8.41 3.64
CA GLU A 157 5.49 7.83 3.10
C GLU A 157 6.75 8.30 3.84
N VAL A 158 6.83 9.60 4.19
CA VAL A 158 7.91 10.13 5.04
C VAL A 158 7.92 9.42 6.40
N SER A 159 6.76 9.30 7.04
CA SER A 159 6.60 8.62 8.32
C SER A 159 6.96 7.13 8.24
N ARG A 160 6.56 6.46 7.15
CA ARG A 160 6.90 5.05 6.90
C ARG A 160 8.40 4.87 6.73
N LYS A 161 9.06 5.72 5.94
CA LYS A 161 10.52 5.68 5.75
C LYS A 161 11.27 5.98 7.05
N ALA A 162 10.80 6.94 7.85
CA ALA A 162 11.39 7.23 9.16
C ALA A 162 11.40 6.00 10.08
N ARG A 163 10.30 5.22 10.10
CA ARG A 163 10.22 3.95 10.86
C ARG A 163 11.16 2.85 10.37
N LEU A 164 11.64 2.93 9.13
CA LEU A 164 12.62 1.98 8.58
C LEU A 164 14.06 2.37 8.93
N VAL A 165 14.33 3.66 9.15
CA VAL A 165 15.66 4.21 9.45
C VAL A 165 15.94 4.24 10.96
N SER A 166 14.91 4.35 11.81
CA SER A 166 15.04 4.43 13.27
C SER A 166 15.40 3.11 13.96
N ALA A 167 16.13 2.21 13.29
CA ALA A 167 16.57 0.90 13.78
C ALA A 167 18.05 0.69 13.45
#